data_AF-A0A4S2EYM0-F1
#
_entry.id   AF-A0A4S2EYM0-F1
#
_cell.length_a   1.000
_cell.length_b   1.000
_cell.length_c   1.000
_cell.angle_alpha   90.00
_cell.angle_beta   90.00
_cell.angle_gamma   90.00
#
_symmetry.space_group_name_H-M   'P 1'
#
loop_
_entity.id
_entity.type
_entity.pdbx_description
1 polymer ?
#
loop_
_entity_poly.entity_id
_entity_poly.type
_entity_poly.pdbx_seq_one_letter_code
_entity_poly.pdbx_strand_id
1 'polypeptide(L)'
;MKSKRTHPRLLSLRTLLAALLAVALSVPQPCVAAVAEAVREGTSTTVFGGVTVTGGMSGVDYDVSVSPLLLTVKTGTPLSFSGTGEGSIKIAEGVDASITLDNLDLTSKSSAPTTAADRNSPIDLWPGSSLHITLADGSTNYLRTQLDTNCAGIHVAETAKLTIDDSVTNRLTDGTHVEVDGGKIATAGTLLDGTEVAVGDEILKLASDDPGVLKVAGGYGCAAIGSGSMENAGLMVFDGGSVVAVT
;
A
#
# COMPACT_ATOMS: atom_id res chain seq x y z
N MET A 1 38.02 52.74 -12.86
CA MET A 1 37.58 51.38 -12.45
C MET A 1 36.10 51.40 -12.05
N LYS A 2 35.20 50.91 -12.91
CA LYS A 2 33.82 50.52 -12.56
C LYS A 2 33.53 49.23 -13.32
N SER A 3 33.61 48.10 -12.62
CA SER A 3 33.29 46.78 -13.16
C SER A 3 31.77 46.67 -13.31
N LYS A 4 31.28 46.57 -14.56
CA LYS A 4 29.89 46.17 -14.83
C LYS A 4 29.77 44.67 -14.58
N ARG A 5 29.18 44.28 -13.45
CA ARG A 5 28.73 42.90 -13.23
C ARG A 5 27.56 42.61 -14.19
N THR A 6 27.78 41.78 -15.20
CA THR A 6 26.71 41.16 -15.98
C THR A 6 26.04 40.09 -15.12
N HIS A 7 24.76 40.28 -14.76
CA HIS A 7 23.94 39.23 -14.17
C HIS A 7 23.52 38.24 -15.26
N PRO A 8 23.58 36.91 -15.03
CA PRO A 8 22.96 35.96 -15.94
C PRO A 8 21.45 36.23 -15.94
N ARG A 9 20.86 36.44 -17.13
CA ARG A 9 19.42 36.56 -17.31
C ARG A 9 18.79 35.22 -16.91
N LEU A 10 18.07 35.16 -15.79
CA LEU A 10 17.14 34.07 -15.55
C LEU A 10 16.12 34.05 -16.69
N LEU A 11 16.01 32.92 -17.39
CA LEU A 11 14.93 32.69 -18.33
C LEU A 11 13.60 32.80 -17.58
N SER A 12 12.64 33.52 -18.15
CA SER A 12 11.33 33.65 -17.53
C SER A 12 10.64 32.28 -17.48
N LEU A 13 9.76 32.08 -16.49
CA LEU A 13 8.97 30.86 -16.34
C LEU A 13 8.18 30.49 -17.62
N ARG A 14 7.81 31.49 -18.44
CA ARG A 14 7.16 31.29 -19.74
C ARG A 14 8.09 30.67 -20.80
N THR A 15 9.38 30.98 -20.73
CA THR A 15 10.40 30.46 -21.64
C THR A 15 10.80 29.03 -21.26
N LEU A 16 10.77 28.69 -19.97
CA LEU A 16 10.94 27.32 -19.47
C LEU A 16 9.75 26.43 -19.87
N LEU A 17 8.53 26.94 -19.74
CA LEU A 17 7.30 26.19 -20.05
C LEU A 17 7.16 25.92 -21.56
N ALA A 18 7.59 26.86 -22.41
CA ALA A 18 7.60 26.67 -23.86
C ALA A 18 8.66 25.64 -24.32
N ALA A 19 9.82 25.57 -23.65
CA ALA A 19 10.83 24.55 -23.93
C ALA A 19 10.38 23.15 -23.50
N LEU A 20 9.67 23.04 -22.38
CA LEU A 20 9.10 21.77 -21.90
C LEU A 20 7.98 21.25 -22.83
N LEU A 21 7.16 22.16 -23.35
CA LEU A 21 6.08 21.81 -24.29
C LEU A 21 6.62 21.39 -25.66
N ALA A 22 7.75 21.96 -26.12
CA ALA A 22 8.36 21.60 -27.40
C ALA A 22 9.02 20.21 -27.39
N VAL A 23 9.55 19.75 -26.25
CA VAL A 23 10.12 18.40 -26.10
C VAL A 23 9.02 17.34 -26.11
N ALA A 24 7.84 17.62 -25.55
CA ALA A 24 6.73 16.67 -25.47
C ALA A 24 6.10 16.30 -26.83
N LEU A 25 6.30 17.10 -27.89
CA LEU A 25 5.73 16.84 -29.22
C LEU A 25 6.60 15.93 -30.12
N SER A 26 7.85 15.61 -29.75
CA SER A 26 8.76 14.82 -30.59
C SER A 26 9.07 13.42 -30.07
N VAL A 27 8.53 13.03 -28.92
CA VAL A 27 8.80 11.73 -28.30
C VAL A 27 7.61 10.79 -28.54
N PRO A 28 7.82 9.53 -28.96
CA PRO A 28 6.72 8.57 -29.08
C PRO A 28 5.94 8.45 -27.76
N GLN A 29 4.60 8.44 -27.83
CA GLN A 29 3.69 8.38 -26.67
C GLN A 29 4.06 7.36 -25.58
N PRO A 30 4.53 6.13 -25.86
CA PRO A 30 4.96 5.21 -24.81
C PRO A 30 6.17 5.71 -24.00
N CYS A 31 7.05 6.52 -24.60
CA CYS A 31 8.14 7.15 -23.87
C CYS A 31 7.64 8.32 -23.02
N VAL A 32 6.67 9.12 -23.49
CA VAL A 32 6.01 10.19 -22.69
C VAL A 32 5.30 9.62 -21.45
N ALA A 33 4.63 8.48 -21.59
CA ALA A 33 4.01 7.77 -20.46
C ALA A 33 5.06 7.25 -19.47
N ALA A 34 6.16 6.66 -19.95
CA ALA A 34 7.26 6.19 -19.10
C ALA A 34 7.98 7.34 -18.37
N VAL A 35 8.15 8.53 -18.99
CA VAL A 35 8.66 9.71 -18.25
C VAL A 35 7.61 10.30 -17.30
N ALA A 36 6.31 10.20 -17.60
CA ALA A 36 5.26 10.61 -16.67
C ALA A 36 5.14 9.67 -15.47
N GLU A 37 5.36 8.36 -15.64
CA GLU A 37 5.51 7.38 -14.56
C GLU A 37 6.81 7.58 -13.78
N ALA A 38 7.93 7.87 -14.45
CA ALA A 38 9.18 8.20 -13.77
C ALA A 38 9.15 9.55 -13.04
N VAL A 39 8.28 10.49 -13.47
CA VAL A 39 7.98 11.74 -12.74
C VAL A 39 6.93 11.54 -11.64
N ARG A 40 6.26 10.37 -11.58
CA ARG A 40 5.31 10.02 -10.50
C ARG A 40 5.99 9.52 -9.22
N GLU A 41 7.31 9.36 -9.19
CA GLU A 41 8.03 9.38 -7.92
C GLU A 41 7.89 10.77 -7.28
N GLY A 42 7.30 10.83 -6.08
CA GLY A 42 7.63 11.91 -5.14
C GLY A 42 6.58 13.00 -4.92
N THR A 43 5.29 12.67 -4.85
CA THR A 43 4.39 13.45 -3.97
C THR A 43 4.18 12.70 -2.68
N SER A 44 4.83 13.16 -1.61
CA SER A 44 4.54 12.72 -0.25
C SER A 44 3.44 13.59 0.33
N THR A 45 2.45 12.98 0.97
CA THR A 45 1.38 13.67 1.68
C THR A 45 1.35 13.18 3.12
N THR A 46 1.43 14.09 4.08
CA THR A 46 1.22 13.75 5.50
C THR A 46 -0.26 13.73 5.82
N VAL A 47 -0.72 12.61 6.36
CA VAL A 47 -2.08 12.35 6.85
C VAL A 47 -2.05 11.97 8.32
N PHE A 48 -3.20 11.98 8.98
CA PHE A 48 -3.36 11.50 10.37
C PHE A 48 -2.40 12.15 11.40
N GLY A 49 -1.89 13.34 11.11
CA GLY A 49 -0.97 14.07 11.99
C GLY A 49 0.47 13.54 12.03
N GLY A 50 0.82 12.50 11.26
CA GLY A 50 2.18 11.93 11.27
C GLY A 50 2.44 10.73 10.37
N VAL A 51 1.43 10.23 9.66
CA VAL A 51 1.61 9.17 8.64
C VAL A 51 1.94 9.83 7.30
N THR A 52 2.94 9.31 6.61
CA THR A 52 3.32 9.75 5.26
C THR A 52 2.79 8.75 4.23
N VAL A 53 2.11 9.26 3.22
CA VAL A 53 1.69 8.52 2.02
C VAL A 53 2.56 8.96 0.86
N THR A 54 3.21 8.03 0.18
CA THR A 54 3.92 8.28 -1.08
C THR A 54 3.33 7.45 -2.20
N GLY A 55 3.46 7.93 -3.44
CA GLY A 55 2.81 7.32 -4.59
C GLY A 55 1.39 7.85 -4.79
N GLY A 56 0.86 7.64 -5.99
CA GLY A 56 -0.46 8.14 -6.39
C GLY A 56 -0.65 9.65 -6.25
N MET A 57 -1.89 10.08 -6.46
CA MET A 57 -2.33 11.48 -6.37
C MET A 57 -3.59 11.60 -5.52
N SER A 58 -3.55 12.46 -4.50
CA SER A 58 -4.73 12.79 -3.68
C SER A 58 -5.85 13.39 -4.55
N GLY A 59 -7.10 13.01 -4.31
CA GLY A 59 -8.25 13.35 -5.15
C GLY A 59 -8.50 12.35 -6.28
N VAL A 60 -7.47 11.59 -6.69
CA VAL A 60 -7.52 10.64 -7.81
C VAL A 60 -7.39 9.21 -7.29
N ASP A 61 -6.20 8.86 -6.80
CA ASP A 61 -5.84 7.52 -6.34
C ASP A 61 -6.29 7.28 -4.89
N TYR A 62 -6.37 8.35 -4.10
CA TYR A 62 -6.92 8.29 -2.75
C TYR A 62 -7.57 9.61 -2.34
N ASP A 63 -8.57 9.55 -1.46
CA ASP A 63 -9.17 10.72 -0.81
C ASP A 63 -8.86 10.71 0.69
N VAL A 64 -8.65 11.89 1.28
CA VAL A 64 -8.35 12.06 2.72
C VAL A 64 -9.46 12.86 3.38
N SER A 65 -10.02 12.31 4.47
CA SER A 65 -10.97 12.98 5.36
C SER A 65 -10.32 13.20 6.72
N VAL A 66 -10.32 14.45 7.20
CA VAL A 66 -9.79 14.80 8.53
C VAL A 66 -10.80 14.55 9.67
N SER A 67 -12.04 14.24 9.34
CA SER A 67 -13.09 13.86 10.26
C SER A 67 -14.09 12.98 9.51
N PRO A 68 -13.96 11.64 9.57
CA PRO A 68 -13.40 10.84 10.67
C PRO A 68 -11.97 10.24 10.45
N LEU A 69 -10.92 11.03 10.21
CA LEU A 69 -9.52 10.56 10.02
C LEU A 69 -9.42 9.28 9.14
N LEU A 70 -9.91 9.39 7.91
CA LEU A 70 -10.04 8.29 6.97
C LEU A 70 -9.29 8.61 5.68
N LEU A 71 -8.49 7.68 5.18
CA LEU A 71 -7.97 7.69 3.82
C LEU A 71 -8.68 6.58 3.04
N THR A 72 -9.30 6.91 1.91
CA THR A 72 -9.94 5.93 1.03
C THR A 72 -9.11 5.75 -0.23
N VAL A 73 -8.58 4.55 -0.44
CA VAL A 73 -7.90 4.14 -1.68
C VAL A 73 -8.94 3.84 -2.75
N LYS A 74 -8.76 4.44 -3.94
CA LYS A 74 -9.74 4.47 -5.03
C LYS A 74 -9.28 3.76 -6.30
N THR A 75 -7.98 3.48 -6.41
CA THR A 75 -7.37 2.86 -7.59
C THR A 75 -6.32 1.83 -7.16
N GLY A 76 -5.83 1.05 -8.11
CA GLY A 76 -4.70 0.14 -7.91
C GLY A 76 -3.32 0.79 -8.04
N THR A 77 -3.24 2.13 -8.10
CA THR A 77 -1.93 2.82 -8.12
C THR A 77 -1.19 2.50 -6.82
N PRO A 78 0.06 1.98 -6.87
CA PRO A 78 0.81 1.65 -5.67
C PRO A 78 0.99 2.85 -4.74
N LEU A 79 0.72 2.62 -3.44
CA LEU A 79 0.93 3.58 -2.36
C LEU A 79 1.88 3.00 -1.32
N SER A 80 2.72 3.82 -0.70
CA SER A 80 3.51 3.41 0.47
C SER A 80 3.15 4.25 1.68
N PHE A 81 3.04 3.60 2.83
CA PHE A 81 2.65 4.19 4.11
C PHE A 81 3.75 4.01 5.14
N SER A 82 4.13 5.10 5.80
CA SER A 82 5.15 5.13 6.85
C SER A 82 4.82 6.13 7.95
N GLY A 83 5.51 6.05 9.08
CA GLY A 83 5.35 7.00 10.20
C GLY A 83 4.25 6.58 11.17
N THR A 84 3.84 7.50 12.04
CA THR A 84 2.96 7.19 13.18
C THR A 84 1.74 8.10 13.19
N GLY A 85 0.56 7.54 13.43
CA GLY A 85 -0.65 8.35 13.58
C GLY A 85 -1.89 7.57 13.97
N GLU A 86 -3.02 8.28 13.95
CA GLU A 86 -4.34 7.73 14.24
C GLU A 86 -5.29 7.89 13.06
N GLY A 87 -5.91 6.80 12.61
CA GLY A 87 -6.85 6.83 11.50
C GLY A 87 -7.09 5.47 10.88
N SER A 88 -7.74 5.47 9.72
CA SER A 88 -8.08 4.27 8.98
C SER A 88 -7.74 4.41 7.50
N ILE A 89 -7.14 3.36 6.93
CA ILE A 89 -6.91 3.20 5.49
C ILE A 89 -7.97 2.24 4.97
N LYS A 90 -8.91 2.77 4.22
CA LYS A 90 -9.99 2.00 3.61
C LYS A 90 -9.68 1.70 2.16
N ILE A 91 -9.92 0.47 1.74
CA ILE A 91 -9.94 0.09 0.33
C ILE A 91 -11.40 0.19 -0.15
N ALA A 92 -11.66 1.01 -1.17
CA ALA A 92 -13.01 1.19 -1.68
C ALA A 92 -13.56 -0.10 -2.33
N GLU A 93 -14.88 -0.21 -2.37
CA GLU A 93 -15.59 -1.36 -2.97
C GLU A 93 -15.11 -1.63 -4.40
N GLY A 94 -14.78 -2.89 -4.70
CA GLY A 94 -14.35 -3.30 -6.04
C GLY A 94 -12.97 -2.79 -6.48
N VAL A 95 -12.19 -2.15 -5.60
CA VAL A 95 -10.82 -1.72 -5.92
C VAL A 95 -9.83 -2.84 -5.68
N ASP A 96 -8.95 -3.09 -6.64
CA ASP A 96 -7.75 -3.92 -6.49
C ASP A 96 -6.56 -3.03 -6.12
N ALA A 97 -6.25 -2.92 -4.83
CA ALA A 97 -5.24 -2.01 -4.27
C ALA A 97 -3.90 -2.72 -4.02
N SER A 98 -2.82 -1.95 -4.13
CA SER A 98 -1.47 -2.37 -3.75
C SER A 98 -0.86 -1.33 -2.82
N ILE A 99 -0.47 -1.75 -1.62
CA ILE A 99 0.17 -0.90 -0.63
C ILE A 99 1.46 -1.50 -0.10
N THR A 100 2.43 -0.65 0.20
CA THR A 100 3.63 -1.01 0.96
C THR A 100 3.53 -0.44 2.37
N LEU A 101 3.84 -1.25 3.38
CA LEU A 101 3.99 -0.79 4.76
C LEU A 101 5.48 -0.68 5.08
N ASP A 102 5.94 0.52 5.37
CA ASP A 102 7.34 0.83 5.68
C ASP A 102 7.42 1.60 7.00
N ASN A 103 7.57 0.86 8.10
CA ASN A 103 7.63 1.43 9.44
C ASN A 103 6.38 2.25 9.79
N LEU A 104 5.22 1.73 9.41
CA LEU A 104 3.91 2.30 9.76
C LEU A 104 3.52 1.87 11.19
N ASP A 105 3.19 2.83 12.05
CA ASP A 105 2.47 2.60 13.30
C ASP A 105 1.13 3.34 13.25
N LEU A 106 0.07 2.61 12.93
CA LEU A 106 -1.27 3.15 12.79
C LEU A 106 -2.19 2.54 13.85
N THR A 107 -2.74 3.40 14.70
CA THR A 107 -3.82 3.02 15.60
C THR A 107 -5.13 3.56 15.04
N SER A 108 -6.21 2.79 15.07
CA SER A 108 -7.49 3.34 14.65
C SER A 108 -7.96 4.44 15.59
N LYS A 109 -8.80 5.34 15.08
CA LYS A 109 -9.41 6.35 15.93
C LYS A 109 -10.49 5.71 16.81
N SER A 110 -10.50 6.00 18.11
CA SER A 110 -11.62 5.65 18.98
C SER A 110 -12.84 6.49 18.61
N SER A 111 -13.92 5.82 18.26
CA SER A 111 -15.26 6.37 18.32
C SER A 111 -16.23 5.20 18.44
N ALA A 112 -17.15 5.26 19.41
CA ALA A 112 -18.34 4.40 19.38
C ALA A 112 -18.94 4.48 17.97
N PRO A 113 -19.18 3.35 17.27
CA PRO A 113 -19.65 3.41 15.89
C PRO A 113 -21.00 4.13 15.89
N THR A 114 -21.03 5.34 15.34
CA THR A 114 -22.27 6.11 15.23
C THR A 114 -23.09 5.66 14.02
N THR A 115 -22.42 4.99 13.06
CA THR A 115 -23.00 4.35 11.87
C THR A 115 -22.16 3.14 11.41
N ALA A 116 -22.72 2.30 10.54
CA ALA A 116 -22.00 1.17 9.91
C ALA A 116 -20.81 1.61 9.02
N ALA A 117 -20.68 2.90 8.71
CA ALA A 117 -19.52 3.47 8.01
C ALA A 117 -18.33 3.74 8.95
N ASP A 118 -18.51 3.61 10.27
CA ASP A 118 -17.49 3.84 11.31
C ASP A 118 -16.76 2.54 11.70
N ARG A 119 -16.53 1.64 10.74
CA ARG A 119 -15.66 0.47 10.96
C ARG A 119 -14.23 0.96 11.07
N ASN A 120 -13.81 1.24 12.30
CA ASN A 120 -12.52 1.84 12.59
C ASN A 120 -11.43 0.77 12.71
N SER A 121 -11.28 -0.10 11.72
CA SER A 121 -10.07 -0.89 11.58
C SER A 121 -8.97 0.02 11.05
N PRO A 122 -7.70 -0.08 11.51
CA PRO A 122 -6.57 0.61 10.89
C PRO A 122 -6.52 0.39 9.38
N ILE A 123 -6.82 -0.83 8.92
CA ILE A 123 -7.06 -1.16 7.51
C ILE A 123 -8.43 -1.81 7.36
N ASP A 124 -9.25 -1.32 6.43
CA ASP A 124 -10.60 -1.83 6.15
C ASP A 124 -10.80 -2.13 4.67
N LEU A 125 -10.95 -3.41 4.32
CA LEU A 125 -11.28 -3.86 2.96
C LEU A 125 -12.80 -4.00 2.83
N TRP A 126 -13.39 -3.23 1.91
CA TRP A 126 -14.81 -3.31 1.63
C TRP A 126 -15.17 -4.46 0.68
N PRO A 127 -16.46 -4.85 0.61
CA PRO A 127 -16.90 -5.94 -0.26
C PRO A 127 -16.34 -5.86 -1.68
N GLY A 128 -15.96 -6.99 -2.25
CA GLY A 128 -15.43 -7.12 -3.61
C GLY A 128 -14.07 -6.45 -3.86
N SER A 129 -13.46 -5.79 -2.87
CA SER A 129 -12.11 -5.23 -3.01
C SER A 129 -11.03 -6.31 -2.85
N SER A 130 -9.85 -6.03 -3.39
CA SER A 130 -8.64 -6.79 -3.08
C SER A 130 -7.52 -5.87 -2.60
N LEU A 131 -6.68 -6.36 -1.70
CA LEU A 131 -5.51 -5.64 -1.21
C LEU A 131 -4.30 -6.57 -1.24
N HIS A 132 -3.26 -6.11 -1.92
CA HIS A 132 -1.90 -6.62 -1.76
C HIS A 132 -1.13 -5.73 -0.79
N ILE A 133 -0.64 -6.31 0.30
CA ILE A 133 0.26 -5.64 1.24
C ILE A 133 1.65 -6.20 1.02
N THR A 134 2.60 -5.33 0.68
CA THR A 134 4.04 -5.63 0.74
C THR A 134 4.60 -5.07 2.05
N LEU A 135 5.22 -5.92 2.86
CA LEU A 135 5.99 -5.48 4.03
C LEU A 135 7.40 -5.12 3.55
N ALA A 136 7.79 -3.84 3.66
CA ALA A 136 9.12 -3.43 3.27
C ALA A 136 10.20 -4.15 4.09
N ASP A 137 11.32 -4.49 3.45
CA ASP A 137 12.40 -5.20 4.12
C ASP A 137 12.94 -4.44 5.33
N GLY A 138 13.24 -5.18 6.40
CA GLY A 138 13.71 -4.64 7.68
C GLY A 138 12.69 -3.78 8.43
N SER A 139 11.48 -3.57 7.88
CA SER A 139 10.47 -2.72 8.52
C SER A 139 9.76 -3.43 9.68
N THR A 140 9.29 -2.66 10.66
CA THR A 140 8.33 -3.16 11.65
C THR A 140 7.09 -2.28 11.65
N ASN A 141 5.96 -2.89 11.31
CA ASN A 141 4.68 -2.22 11.15
C ASN A 141 3.72 -2.64 12.27
N TYR A 142 2.94 -1.69 12.76
CA TYR A 142 1.93 -1.90 13.78
C TYR A 142 0.59 -1.39 13.30
N LEU A 143 -0.42 -2.25 13.38
CA LEU A 143 -1.81 -1.91 13.14
C LEU A 143 -2.61 -2.27 14.38
N ARG A 144 -3.17 -1.27 15.07
CA ARG A 144 -3.89 -1.50 16.32
C ARG A 144 -5.29 -0.91 16.27
N THR A 145 -6.30 -1.75 16.43
CA THR A 145 -7.64 -1.24 16.71
C THR A 145 -7.74 -0.87 18.18
N GLN A 146 -8.39 0.26 18.48
CA GLN A 146 -8.67 0.65 19.86
C GLN A 146 -9.49 -0.41 20.59
N LEU A 147 -9.16 -0.66 21.86
CA LEU A 147 -9.76 -1.75 22.65
C LEU A 147 -11.26 -1.58 22.91
N ASP A 148 -11.80 -0.37 22.77
CA ASP A 148 -13.23 -0.08 22.93
C ASP A 148 -14.04 -0.27 21.64
N THR A 149 -13.38 -0.70 20.55
CA THR A 149 -13.97 -0.81 19.22
C THR A 149 -14.13 -2.29 18.83
N ASN A 150 -15.32 -2.67 18.35
CA ASN A 150 -15.59 -4.04 17.88
C ASN A 150 -15.15 -4.22 16.41
N CYS A 151 -13.87 -4.04 16.12
CA CYS A 151 -13.31 -4.19 14.77
C CYS A 151 -11.99 -4.97 14.79
N ALA A 152 -11.67 -5.62 13.65
CA ALA A 152 -10.38 -6.25 13.46
C ALA A 152 -9.27 -5.20 13.28
N GLY A 153 -8.00 -5.58 13.43
CA GLY A 153 -6.86 -4.72 13.09
C GLY A 153 -6.69 -4.52 11.59
N ILE A 154 -6.90 -5.59 10.82
CA ILE A 154 -7.17 -5.55 9.39
C ILE A 154 -8.52 -6.23 9.17
N HIS A 155 -9.49 -5.45 8.72
CA HIS A 155 -10.82 -5.97 8.41
C HIS A 155 -10.92 -6.42 6.95
N VAL A 156 -11.38 -7.66 6.73
CA VAL A 156 -11.54 -8.30 5.43
C VAL A 156 -13.01 -8.74 5.28
N ALA A 157 -13.81 -7.93 4.57
CA ALA A 157 -15.21 -8.25 4.31
C ALA A 157 -15.38 -9.61 3.60
N GLU A 158 -16.54 -10.25 3.74
CA GLU A 158 -16.83 -11.61 3.23
C GLU A 158 -16.44 -11.86 1.75
N THR A 159 -16.56 -10.84 0.89
CA THR A 159 -16.21 -10.94 -0.54
C THR A 159 -14.90 -10.25 -0.91
N ALA A 160 -14.17 -9.72 0.08
CA ALA A 160 -12.87 -9.10 -0.12
C ALA A 160 -11.73 -10.13 -0.13
N LYS A 161 -10.56 -9.71 -0.63
CA LYS A 161 -9.36 -10.54 -0.68
C LYS A 161 -8.15 -9.79 -0.14
N LEU A 162 -7.42 -10.40 0.76
CA LEU A 162 -6.17 -9.87 1.29
C LEU A 162 -5.02 -10.81 0.92
N THR A 163 -3.95 -10.27 0.35
CA THR A 163 -2.65 -10.93 0.27
C THR A 163 -1.64 -10.11 1.07
N ILE A 164 -0.87 -10.77 1.93
CA ILE A 164 0.28 -10.17 2.62
C ILE A 164 1.53 -10.89 2.15
N ASP A 165 2.52 -10.10 1.75
CA ASP A 165 3.78 -10.57 1.21
C ASP A 165 4.95 -9.77 1.81
N ASP A 166 6.17 -10.28 1.65
CA ASP A 166 7.38 -9.48 1.84
C ASP A 166 7.82 -8.84 0.50
N SER A 167 9.07 -8.38 0.40
CA SER A 167 9.56 -7.71 -0.81
C SER A 167 9.69 -8.66 -2.01
N VAL A 168 9.75 -9.97 -1.78
CA VAL A 168 9.75 -10.99 -2.83
C VAL A 168 8.30 -11.41 -3.07
N THR A 169 7.63 -10.74 -4.00
CA THR A 169 6.22 -11.03 -4.27
C THR A 169 6.04 -12.41 -4.90
N ASN A 170 5.19 -13.25 -4.30
CA ASN A 170 4.86 -14.61 -4.75
C ASN A 170 3.85 -14.62 -5.91
N ARG A 171 4.13 -13.76 -6.89
CA ARG A 171 3.44 -13.68 -8.17
C ARG A 171 4.43 -13.65 -9.31
N LEU A 172 4.07 -14.36 -10.37
CA LEU A 172 4.77 -14.26 -11.63
C LEU A 172 4.54 -12.90 -12.29
N THR A 173 5.35 -12.58 -13.30
CA THR A 173 5.23 -11.34 -14.10
C THR A 173 3.87 -11.16 -14.78
N ASP A 174 3.09 -12.23 -14.96
CA ASP A 174 1.74 -12.19 -15.53
C ASP A 174 0.62 -12.08 -14.46
N GLY A 175 1.00 -11.98 -13.18
CA GLY A 175 0.08 -11.87 -12.04
C GLY A 175 -0.38 -13.21 -11.45
N THR A 176 0.05 -14.34 -12.01
CA THR A 176 -0.27 -15.69 -11.49
C THR A 176 0.38 -15.89 -10.12
N HIS A 177 -0.40 -16.37 -9.14
CA HIS A 177 0.13 -16.76 -7.82
C HIS A 177 1.03 -17.99 -7.94
N VAL A 178 2.16 -17.98 -7.22
CA VAL A 178 3.06 -19.13 -7.15
C VAL A 178 2.58 -20.11 -6.09
N GLU A 179 1.90 -21.17 -6.55
CA GLU A 179 1.42 -22.24 -5.69
C GLU A 179 2.58 -23.04 -5.07
N VAL A 180 2.36 -23.51 -3.85
CA VAL A 180 3.28 -24.37 -3.10
C VAL A 180 2.58 -25.68 -2.77
N ASP A 181 3.23 -26.80 -3.07
CA ASP A 181 2.76 -28.14 -2.70
C ASP A 181 3.86 -28.88 -1.92
N GLY A 182 3.50 -29.44 -0.77
CA GLY A 182 4.45 -30.17 0.08
C GLY A 182 5.70 -29.39 0.52
N GLY A 183 5.62 -28.05 0.58
CA GLY A 183 6.77 -27.19 0.90
C GLY A 183 7.75 -26.99 -0.26
N LYS A 184 7.30 -27.20 -1.50
CA LYS A 184 8.04 -26.95 -2.74
C LYS A 184 7.21 -26.12 -3.70
N ILE A 185 7.90 -25.37 -4.55
CA ILE A 185 7.25 -24.59 -5.60
C ILE A 185 6.52 -25.53 -6.57
N ALA A 186 5.25 -25.26 -6.85
CA ALA A 186 4.40 -26.01 -7.77
C ALA A 186 4.07 -25.24 -9.07
N THR A 187 4.43 -23.96 -9.14
CA THR A 187 4.26 -23.10 -10.32
C THR A 187 5.63 -22.64 -10.84
N ALA A 188 5.92 -22.84 -12.12
CA ALA A 188 7.14 -22.34 -12.76
C ALA A 188 6.89 -21.00 -13.46
N GLY A 189 7.91 -20.13 -13.48
CA GLY A 189 7.87 -18.85 -14.17
C GLY A 189 8.94 -17.89 -13.68
N THR A 190 8.73 -16.60 -13.94
CA THR A 190 9.58 -15.51 -13.47
C THR A 190 8.76 -14.64 -12.53
N LEU A 191 9.27 -14.42 -11.32
CA LEU A 191 8.69 -13.50 -10.33
C LEU A 191 8.82 -12.05 -10.80
N LEU A 192 8.11 -11.13 -10.13
CA LEU A 192 8.14 -9.70 -10.43
C LEU A 192 9.53 -9.05 -10.28
N ASP A 193 10.38 -9.59 -9.41
CA ASP A 193 11.77 -9.14 -9.20
C ASP A 193 12.76 -9.71 -10.24
N GLY A 194 12.29 -10.58 -11.14
CA GLY A 194 13.10 -11.27 -12.15
C GLY A 194 13.63 -12.63 -11.72
N THR A 195 13.34 -13.09 -10.50
CA THR A 195 13.75 -14.42 -10.01
C THR A 195 13.06 -15.53 -10.79
N GLU A 196 13.84 -16.48 -11.32
CA GLU A 196 13.30 -17.67 -11.97
C GLU A 196 12.98 -18.78 -10.96
N VAL A 197 11.74 -19.27 -11.01
CA VAL A 197 11.24 -20.37 -10.20
C VAL A 197 10.80 -21.54 -11.07
N ALA A 198 11.11 -22.75 -10.65
CA ALA A 198 10.74 -23.99 -11.31
C ALA A 198 9.99 -24.92 -10.35
N VAL A 199 9.18 -25.83 -10.91
CA VAL A 199 8.49 -26.86 -10.11
C VAL A 199 9.52 -27.72 -9.39
N GLY A 200 9.34 -27.88 -8.07
CA GLY A 200 10.24 -28.63 -7.19
C GLY A 200 11.33 -27.78 -6.52
N ASP A 201 11.44 -26.50 -6.85
CA ASP A 201 12.34 -25.57 -6.17
C ASP A 201 11.98 -25.41 -4.69
N GLU A 202 12.98 -24.99 -3.90
CA GLU A 202 12.79 -24.63 -2.50
C GLU A 202 11.96 -23.36 -2.36
N ILE A 203 11.04 -23.37 -1.40
CA ILE A 203 10.20 -22.20 -1.06
C ILE A 203 11.01 -21.02 -0.53
N LEU A 204 12.29 -21.20 -0.18
CA LEU A 204 13.18 -20.10 0.19
C LEU A 204 13.41 -19.11 -0.97
N LYS A 205 13.14 -19.51 -2.22
CA LYS A 205 13.14 -18.58 -3.36
C LYS A 205 11.96 -17.59 -3.35
N LEU A 206 10.96 -17.85 -2.51
CA LEU A 206 9.73 -17.07 -2.36
C LEU A 206 9.75 -16.21 -1.08
N ALA A 207 10.93 -15.95 -0.53
CA ALA A 207 11.08 -15.23 0.72
C ALA A 207 12.19 -14.19 0.60
N SER A 208 11.94 -13.00 1.16
CA SER A 208 12.97 -12.00 1.37
C SER A 208 14.02 -12.48 2.39
N ASP A 209 15.28 -12.07 2.19
CA ASP A 209 16.38 -12.30 3.14
C ASP A 209 16.27 -11.42 4.41
N ASP A 210 15.55 -10.30 4.33
CA ASP A 210 15.32 -9.37 5.44
C ASP A 210 13.83 -8.98 5.54
N PRO A 211 12.93 -9.96 5.77
CA PRO A 211 11.51 -9.75 5.62
C PRO A 211 10.96 -8.78 6.66
N GLY A 212 10.04 -7.91 6.23
CA GLY A 212 9.32 -7.01 7.13
C GLY A 212 8.43 -7.73 8.15
N VAL A 213 8.14 -7.05 9.25
CA VAL A 213 7.27 -7.53 10.34
C VAL A 213 5.96 -6.75 10.34
N LEU A 214 4.84 -7.45 10.48
CA LEU A 214 3.52 -6.88 10.69
C LEU A 214 2.93 -7.37 12.02
N LYS A 215 2.71 -6.44 12.94
CA LYS A 215 2.07 -6.70 14.22
C LYS A 215 0.67 -6.13 14.23
N VAL A 216 -0.33 -6.98 14.46
CA VAL A 216 -1.74 -6.59 14.36
C VAL A 216 -2.50 -6.90 15.64
N ALA A 217 -3.23 -5.92 16.16
CA ALA A 217 -4.16 -6.07 17.28
C ALA A 217 -5.58 -5.72 16.84
N GLY A 218 -6.50 -6.65 17.09
CA GLY A 218 -7.94 -6.40 17.00
C GLY A 218 -8.47 -5.70 18.24
N GLY A 219 -9.63 -5.06 18.11
CA GLY A 219 -10.33 -4.48 19.24
C GLY A 219 -11.17 -5.53 19.99
N TYR A 220 -12.14 -5.08 20.78
CA TYR A 220 -12.90 -5.96 21.67
C TYR A 220 -13.61 -7.11 20.93
N GLY A 221 -13.23 -8.35 21.27
CA GLY A 221 -13.86 -9.56 20.74
C GLY A 221 -13.72 -9.77 19.23
N CYS A 222 -12.70 -9.16 18.61
CA CYS A 222 -12.48 -9.21 17.16
C CYS A 222 -11.12 -9.83 16.80
N ALA A 223 -10.98 -10.29 15.56
CA ALA A 223 -9.73 -10.88 15.07
C ALA A 223 -8.63 -9.81 14.92
N ALA A 224 -7.36 -10.23 14.94
CA ALA A 224 -6.27 -9.36 14.49
C ALA A 224 -6.43 -9.05 12.99
N ILE A 225 -6.54 -10.09 12.16
CA ILE A 225 -6.76 -10.01 10.72
C ILE A 225 -7.97 -10.89 10.39
N GLY A 226 -8.96 -10.36 9.68
CA GLY A 226 -10.18 -11.08 9.32
C GLY A 226 -11.43 -10.24 9.55
N SER A 227 -12.45 -10.79 10.18
CA SER A 227 -13.73 -10.09 10.39
C SER A 227 -13.86 -9.50 11.81
N GLY A 228 -14.84 -8.59 11.95
CA GLY A 228 -15.34 -8.18 13.27
C GLY A 228 -16.25 -9.25 13.88
N SER A 229 -16.78 -8.99 15.08
CA SER A 229 -17.78 -9.89 15.68
C SER A 229 -19.01 -10.04 14.77
N MET A 230 -19.47 -11.27 14.55
CA MET A 230 -20.72 -11.61 13.81
C MET A 230 -20.68 -11.43 12.29
N GLU A 231 -19.51 -11.52 11.65
CA GLU A 231 -19.37 -11.49 10.19
C GLU A 231 -18.41 -12.60 9.70
N ASN A 232 -18.63 -13.09 8.47
CA ASN A 232 -17.67 -13.96 7.78
C ASN A 232 -16.53 -13.13 7.19
N ALA A 233 -15.30 -13.61 7.34
CA ALA A 233 -14.15 -12.98 6.69
C ALA A 233 -14.03 -13.43 5.22
N GLY A 234 -13.45 -12.56 4.40
CA GLY A 234 -13.07 -12.89 3.03
C GLY A 234 -11.82 -13.77 2.92
N LEU A 235 -11.30 -13.91 1.71
CA LEU A 235 -10.11 -14.71 1.43
C LEU A 235 -8.86 -13.98 1.96
N MET A 236 -7.98 -14.71 2.65
CA MET A 236 -6.70 -14.20 3.13
C MET A 236 -5.59 -15.16 2.71
N VAL A 237 -4.53 -14.61 2.12
CA VAL A 237 -3.32 -15.32 1.70
C VAL A 237 -2.12 -14.65 2.37
N PHE A 238 -1.24 -15.45 2.95
CA PHE A 238 -0.03 -14.99 3.64
C PHE A 238 1.16 -15.66 2.98
N ASP A 239 1.86 -14.92 2.15
CA ASP A 239 2.89 -15.42 1.24
C ASP A 239 4.31 -15.08 1.71
N GLY A 240 4.47 -14.06 2.54
CA GLY A 240 5.77 -13.63 3.05
C GLY A 240 5.67 -12.77 4.30
N GLY A 241 6.83 -12.41 4.84
CA GLY A 241 6.92 -11.56 6.03
C GLY A 241 6.67 -12.26 7.37
N SER A 242 6.89 -11.53 8.47
CA SER A 242 6.55 -11.98 9.82
C SER A 242 5.22 -11.36 10.28
N VAL A 243 4.13 -12.13 10.18
CA VAL A 243 2.79 -11.66 10.59
C VAL A 243 2.48 -12.17 12.00
N VAL A 244 2.30 -11.25 12.93
CA VAL A 244 2.15 -11.53 14.37
C VAL A 244 0.88 -10.89 14.91
N ALA A 245 -0.04 -11.71 15.42
CA ALA A 245 -1.13 -11.22 16.25
C ALA A 245 -0.57 -10.77 17.61
N VAL A 246 -0.88 -9.54 18.02
CA VAL A 246 -0.49 -8.97 19.31
C VAL A 246 -1.72 -8.52 20.09
N THR A 247 -1.54 -8.29 21.39
CA THR A 247 -2.57 -7.83 22.33
C THR A 247 -2.38 -6.37 22.68
#